data_AF-A0A9N9RJI4-F1
#
_entry.id   AF-A0A9N9RJI4-F1
#
_cell.length_a   1.000
_cell.length_b   1.000
_cell.length_c   1.000
_cell.angle_alpha   90.00
_cell.angle_beta   90.00
_cell.angle_gamma   90.00
#
_symmetry.space_group_name_H-M   'P 1'
#
loop_
_entity.id
_entity.type
_entity.pdbx_description
1 polymer ?
#
loop_
_entity_poly.entity_id
_entity_poly.type
_entity_poly.pdbx_seq_one_letter_code
_entity_poly.pdbx_strand_id
1 'polypeptide(L)'
;MKRVTFFRTKKKMFINRSNRKKLYISLCVIGLVLILFLMRDYINYDCDAAIIIDKSFADIPPEMLNENTIFFLETSNSSDHKISSREACAIESAAYMNPNTNIVVLFLTLSNHIRLKNWSQFQPILDYDNIHLRYFHMDDIIKDTPIEKWMQKGLLSRSYYPVVHTSDILRYTLLYKYSGIYLDLDVIVTRPLDEMGSSSFACHQDDKIVNNAIIKLGGSDGKEVGRLLLEEVTENFNGRLWEENGPLLITKSLNKFCKTENLSGIDKCKEFDILSMDKCYAVKWQSWHKLFYEVYADETMEAVKHSYFVHLWNAKSKGTKLETTSRASFNQLAAKHCPRVHQHNSII
;
A
#
# COMPACT_ATOMS: atom_id res chain seq x y z
N MET A 1 5.41 -44.32 -89.74
CA MET A 1 4.96 -44.58 -88.35
C MET A 1 5.96 -45.49 -87.64
N LYS A 2 6.75 -44.98 -86.69
CA LYS A 2 7.42 -45.81 -85.67
C LYS A 2 7.26 -45.11 -84.31
N ARG A 3 6.67 -45.85 -83.37
CA ARG A 3 6.25 -45.41 -82.02
C ARG A 3 7.44 -44.96 -81.18
N VAL A 4 7.30 -43.81 -80.53
CA VAL A 4 8.17 -43.38 -79.42
C VAL A 4 7.48 -43.81 -78.12
N THR A 5 8.09 -44.74 -77.38
CA THR A 5 7.69 -45.12 -76.02
C THR A 5 8.42 -44.27 -75.00
N PHE A 6 7.69 -43.51 -74.19
CA PHE A 6 8.22 -42.71 -73.09
C PHE A 6 8.32 -43.59 -71.83
N PHE A 7 9.52 -43.91 -71.37
CA PHE A 7 9.74 -44.54 -70.07
C PHE A 7 9.74 -43.47 -68.98
N ARG A 8 8.75 -43.52 -68.08
CA ARG A 8 8.68 -42.66 -66.89
C ARG A 8 9.38 -43.36 -65.72
N THR A 9 10.62 -42.99 -65.43
CA THR A 9 11.34 -43.45 -64.24
C THR A 9 10.83 -42.76 -62.97
N LYS A 10 10.14 -43.50 -62.10
CA LYS A 10 9.85 -43.07 -60.72
C LYS A 10 11.13 -43.13 -59.89
N LYS A 11 11.78 -41.99 -59.62
CA LYS A 11 12.86 -41.89 -58.63
C LYS A 11 12.26 -42.02 -57.22
N LYS A 12 12.40 -43.18 -56.59
CA LYS A 12 12.12 -43.35 -55.15
C LYS A 12 13.25 -42.68 -54.37
N MET A 13 12.94 -41.59 -53.66
CA MET A 13 13.86 -40.91 -52.75
C MET A 13 14.11 -41.79 -51.52
N PHE A 14 15.26 -42.47 -51.48
CA PHE A 14 15.71 -43.20 -50.29
C PHE A 14 16.32 -42.21 -49.30
N ILE A 15 15.51 -41.71 -48.36
CA ILE A 15 16.02 -40.99 -47.19
C ILE A 15 16.75 -42.00 -46.30
N ASN A 16 18.07 -41.82 -46.17
CA ASN A 16 18.98 -42.64 -45.36
C ASN A 16 18.45 -42.81 -43.92
N ARG A 17 18.52 -44.03 -43.36
CA ARG A 17 18.00 -44.39 -42.02
C ARG A 17 18.54 -43.46 -40.92
N SER A 18 19.79 -43.01 -41.06
CA SER A 18 20.43 -42.04 -40.15
C SER A 18 19.74 -40.67 -40.17
N ASN A 19 19.38 -40.16 -41.36
CA ASN A 19 18.69 -38.88 -41.51
C ASN A 19 17.25 -38.93 -40.98
N ARG A 20 16.58 -40.08 -41.07
CA ARG A 20 15.25 -40.25 -40.43
C ARG A 20 15.34 -40.18 -38.92
N LYS A 21 16.31 -40.87 -38.30
CA LYS A 21 16.51 -40.82 -36.84
C LYS A 21 16.79 -39.39 -36.35
N LYS A 22 17.66 -38.65 -37.05
CA LYS A 22 17.92 -37.24 -36.74
C LYS A 22 16.66 -36.38 -36.85
N LEU A 23 15.87 -36.56 -37.90
CA LEU A 23 14.60 -35.85 -38.08
C LEU A 23 13.59 -36.16 -36.97
N TYR A 24 13.43 -37.43 -36.58
CA TYR A 24 12.56 -37.81 -35.46
C TYR A 24 13.01 -37.20 -34.13
N ILE A 25 14.31 -37.22 -33.83
CA ILE A 25 14.86 -36.61 -32.62
C ILE A 25 14.59 -35.10 -32.62
N SER A 26 14.85 -34.40 -33.72
CA SER A 26 14.56 -32.97 -33.83
C SER A 26 13.08 -32.64 -33.65
N LEU A 27 12.18 -33.43 -34.23
CA LEU A 27 10.73 -33.26 -34.05
C LEU A 27 10.30 -33.52 -32.60
N CYS A 28 10.87 -34.52 -31.92
CA CYS A 28 10.61 -34.76 -30.50
C CYS A 28 11.11 -33.62 -29.61
N VAL A 29 12.29 -33.06 -29.88
CA VAL A 29 12.82 -31.92 -29.13
C VAL A 29 11.96 -30.67 -29.34
N ILE A 30 11.55 -30.38 -30.58
CA ILE A 30 10.64 -29.27 -30.88
C ILE A 30 9.29 -29.47 -30.19
N GLY A 31 8.75 -30.70 -30.22
CA GLY A 31 7.52 -31.04 -29.50
C GLY A 31 7.63 -30.84 -28.00
N LEU A 32 8.74 -31.26 -27.39
CA LEU A 32 8.99 -31.05 -25.95
C LEU A 32 9.11 -29.57 -25.61
N VAL A 33 9.83 -28.77 -26.42
CA VAL A 33 9.95 -27.33 -26.22
C VAL A 33 8.60 -26.63 -26.35
N LEU A 34 7.78 -27.00 -27.34
CA LEU A 34 6.42 -26.48 -27.49
C LEU A 34 5.53 -26.86 -26.30
N ILE A 35 5.61 -28.10 -25.82
CA ILE A 35 4.87 -28.52 -24.62
C ILE A 35 5.33 -27.74 -23.39
N LEU A 36 6.63 -27.53 -23.20
CA LEU A 36 7.16 -26.71 -22.10
C LEU A 36 6.74 -25.25 -22.22
N PHE A 37 6.67 -24.70 -23.43
CA PHE A 37 6.20 -23.34 -23.68
C PHE A 37 4.70 -23.21 -23.41
N LEU A 38 3.89 -24.16 -23.88
CA LEU A 38 2.44 -24.21 -23.62
C LEU A 38 2.14 -24.48 -22.14
N MET A 39 2.92 -25.32 -21.47
CA MET A 39 2.83 -25.55 -20.02
C MET A 39 3.21 -24.29 -19.25
N ARG A 40 4.26 -23.58 -19.66
CA ARG A 40 4.65 -22.29 -19.08
C ARG A 40 3.56 -21.24 -19.26
N ASP A 41 2.98 -21.14 -20.46
CA ASP A 41 1.90 -20.21 -20.75
C ASP A 41 0.62 -20.58 -20.01
N TYR A 42 0.29 -21.88 -19.90
CA TYR A 42 -0.85 -22.38 -19.13
C TYR A 42 -0.69 -22.13 -17.62
N ILE A 43 0.50 -22.40 -17.06
CA ILE A 43 0.82 -22.08 -15.67
C ILE A 43 0.76 -20.56 -15.44
N ASN A 44 1.31 -19.75 -16.35
CA ASN A 44 1.23 -18.29 -16.25
C ASN A 44 -0.21 -17.75 -16.37
N TYR A 45 -1.08 -18.43 -17.14
CA TYR A 45 -2.49 -18.05 -17.29
C TYR A 45 -3.31 -18.39 -16.03
N ASP A 46 -2.94 -19.46 -15.31
CA ASP A 46 -3.58 -19.88 -14.04
C ASP A 46 -3.03 -19.09 -12.83
N CYS A 47 -1.85 -18.47 -12.94
CA CYS A 47 -1.24 -17.65 -11.88
C CYS A 47 -1.79 -16.21 -11.74
N ASP A 48 -2.77 -15.80 -12.57
CA ASP A 48 -3.54 -14.57 -12.39
C ASP A 48 -4.80 -14.80 -11.52
N ALA A 49 -4.75 -15.80 -10.63
CA ALA A 49 -5.79 -16.07 -9.65
C ALA A 49 -6.04 -14.81 -8.80
N ALA A 50 -7.24 -14.23 -8.93
CA ALA A 50 -7.66 -13.11 -8.10
C ALA A 50 -8.43 -13.63 -6.89
N ILE A 51 -8.20 -13.06 -5.70
CA ILE A 51 -9.07 -13.32 -4.55
C ILE A 51 -10.27 -12.42 -4.62
N ILE A 52 -11.43 -12.98 -4.32
CA ILE A 52 -12.63 -12.21 -4.07
C ILE A 52 -12.69 -11.91 -2.57
N ILE A 53 -12.69 -10.63 -2.21
CA ILE A 53 -13.01 -10.19 -0.85
C ILE A 53 -14.44 -9.66 -0.88
N ASP A 54 -15.34 -10.36 -0.21
CA ASP A 54 -16.78 -10.11 -0.14
C ASP A 54 -17.25 -9.72 1.26
N LYS A 55 -16.32 -9.54 2.21
CA LYS A 55 -16.60 -9.06 3.56
C LYS A 55 -16.64 -7.54 3.59
N SER A 56 -17.75 -6.98 4.05
CA SER A 56 -17.92 -5.52 4.17
C SER A 56 -17.25 -4.99 5.44
N PHE A 57 -16.78 -3.75 5.39
CA PHE A 57 -16.36 -3.02 6.59
C PHE A 57 -17.48 -2.91 7.62
N ALA A 58 -18.73 -2.76 7.17
CA ALA A 58 -19.90 -2.73 8.05
C ALA A 58 -20.10 -4.03 8.86
N ASP A 59 -19.49 -5.14 8.43
CA ASP A 59 -19.57 -6.44 9.12
C ASP A 59 -18.49 -6.59 10.20
N ILE A 60 -17.58 -5.62 10.38
CA ILE A 60 -16.59 -5.68 11.46
C ILE A 60 -17.32 -5.52 12.81
N PRO A 61 -17.13 -6.46 13.77
CA PRO A 61 -17.68 -6.33 15.11
C PRO A 61 -17.17 -5.03 15.80
N PRO A 62 -18.05 -4.23 16.42
CA PRO A 62 -17.65 -2.97 17.05
C PRO A 62 -16.51 -3.10 18.06
N GLU A 63 -16.42 -4.21 18.78
CA GLU A 63 -15.35 -4.50 19.74
C GLU A 63 -13.95 -4.60 19.10
N MET A 64 -13.88 -4.90 17.80
CA MET A 64 -12.62 -4.90 17.05
C MET A 64 -12.17 -3.49 16.66
N LEU A 65 -13.07 -2.51 16.68
CA LEU A 65 -12.80 -1.11 16.35
C LEU A 65 -12.59 -0.33 17.65
N ASN A 66 -11.33 -0.16 18.05
CA ASN A 66 -10.95 0.54 19.26
C ASN A 66 -9.78 1.49 19.01
N GLU A 67 -9.34 2.20 20.05
CA GLU A 67 -8.29 3.25 19.95
C GLU A 67 -6.91 2.72 19.52
N ASN A 68 -6.70 1.41 19.50
CA ASN A 68 -5.46 0.79 19.04
C ASN A 68 -5.59 0.17 17.64
N THR A 69 -6.81 0.01 17.10
CA THR A 69 -7.02 -0.54 15.75
C THR A 69 -6.27 0.28 14.71
N ILE A 70 -5.54 -0.42 13.82
CA ILE A 70 -4.76 0.20 12.75
C ILE A 70 -5.53 0.08 11.44
N PHE A 71 -5.67 1.18 10.72
CA PHE A 71 -6.39 1.27 9.45
C PHE A 71 -5.45 1.62 8.30
N PHE A 72 -5.65 0.92 7.19
CA PHE A 72 -5.12 1.29 5.87
C PHE A 72 -6.28 1.58 4.92
N LEU A 73 -6.11 2.53 4.00
CA LEU A 73 -7.09 2.86 2.97
C LEU A 73 -6.48 2.70 1.57
N GLU A 74 -7.17 1.97 0.70
CA GLU A 74 -6.96 1.99 -0.74
C GLU A 74 -8.18 2.65 -1.40
N THR A 75 -7.99 3.84 -1.97
CA THR A 75 -9.09 4.73 -2.40
C THR A 75 -9.20 4.90 -3.92
N SER A 76 -8.60 4.02 -4.72
CA SER A 76 -8.69 4.07 -6.18
C SER A 76 -10.12 3.89 -6.73
N ASN A 77 -11.07 3.49 -5.88
CA ASN A 77 -12.49 3.27 -6.20
C ASN A 77 -12.66 2.30 -7.38
N SER A 78 -12.07 1.11 -7.25
CA SER A 78 -12.09 0.06 -8.26
C SER A 78 -12.87 -1.15 -7.72
N SER A 79 -13.28 -2.06 -8.59
CA SER A 79 -13.64 -3.43 -8.18
C SER A 79 -12.48 -4.40 -8.36
N ASP A 80 -11.45 -3.99 -9.12
CA ASP A 80 -10.23 -4.72 -9.38
C ASP A 80 -9.05 -3.94 -8.79
N HIS A 81 -8.47 -4.44 -7.71
CA HIS A 81 -7.33 -3.80 -7.06
C HIS A 81 -6.05 -4.60 -7.24
N LYS A 82 -4.93 -3.89 -7.16
CA LYS A 82 -3.58 -4.45 -7.10
C LYS A 82 -2.90 -3.85 -5.87
N ILE A 83 -2.39 -4.72 -5.01
CA ILE A 83 -1.50 -4.35 -3.92
C ILE A 83 -0.10 -4.75 -4.37
N SER A 84 0.79 -3.77 -4.45
CA SER A 84 2.20 -3.99 -4.74
C SER A 84 2.91 -4.66 -3.57
N SER A 85 4.08 -5.25 -3.82
CA SER A 85 4.90 -5.84 -2.75
C SER A 85 5.29 -4.83 -1.67
N ARG A 86 5.38 -3.52 -1.98
CA ARG A 86 5.61 -2.47 -0.95
C ARG A 86 4.42 -2.26 -0.05
N GLU A 87 3.24 -2.20 -0.64
CA GLU A 87 1.99 -1.99 0.10
C GLU A 87 1.67 -3.22 0.95
N ALA A 88 1.90 -4.43 0.41
CA ALA A 88 1.83 -5.66 1.20
C ALA A 88 2.84 -5.66 2.35
N CYS A 89 4.08 -5.19 2.11
CA CYS A 89 5.10 -5.06 3.15
C CYS A 89 4.71 -4.05 4.24
N ALA A 90 4.08 -2.92 3.89
CA ALA A 90 3.56 -1.95 4.85
C ALA A 90 2.51 -2.60 5.76
N ILE A 91 1.53 -3.29 5.17
CA ILE A 91 0.49 -4.02 5.90
C ILE A 91 1.11 -5.09 6.81
N GLU A 92 2.02 -5.92 6.27
CA GLU A 92 2.69 -6.97 7.04
C GLU A 92 3.46 -6.38 8.20
N SER A 93 4.22 -5.31 7.98
CA SER A 93 5.04 -4.69 9.04
C SER A 93 4.20 -4.16 10.19
N ALA A 94 3.02 -3.59 9.91
CA ALA A 94 2.10 -3.18 10.94
C ALA A 94 1.57 -4.38 11.75
N ALA A 95 1.16 -5.46 11.07
CA ALA A 95 0.67 -6.67 11.71
C ALA A 95 1.73 -7.38 12.54
N TYR A 96 2.94 -7.49 11.99
CA TYR A 96 4.09 -8.16 12.59
C TYR A 96 4.58 -7.43 13.84
N MET A 97 4.65 -6.09 13.79
CA MET A 97 5.10 -5.28 14.93
C MET A 97 4.01 -5.05 15.99
N ASN A 98 2.74 -5.35 15.69
CA ASN A 98 1.60 -5.16 16.61
C ASN A 98 0.71 -6.41 16.65
N PRO A 99 1.20 -7.57 17.16
CA PRO A 99 0.53 -8.86 17.03
C PRO A 99 -0.83 -8.95 17.74
N ASN A 100 -1.09 -8.08 18.74
CA ASN A 100 -2.35 -8.04 19.49
C ASN A 100 -3.31 -6.95 18.98
N THR A 101 -2.98 -6.30 17.86
CA THR A 101 -3.74 -5.19 17.30
C THR A 101 -4.41 -5.61 15.99
N ASN A 102 -5.70 -5.29 15.85
CA ASN A 102 -6.42 -5.49 14.59
C ASN A 102 -5.89 -4.52 13.52
N ILE A 103 -5.50 -5.06 12.38
CA ILE A 103 -5.11 -4.33 11.18
C ILE A 103 -6.27 -4.43 10.18
N VAL A 104 -6.96 -3.33 9.92
CA VAL A 104 -8.11 -3.28 9.01
C VAL A 104 -7.68 -2.59 7.71
N VAL A 105 -7.67 -3.34 6.62
CA VAL A 105 -7.31 -2.82 5.29
C VAL A 105 -8.58 -2.65 4.47
N LEU A 106 -8.88 -1.39 4.15
CA LEU A 106 -10.15 -0.98 3.57
C LEU A 106 -9.97 -0.62 2.09
N PHE A 107 -10.77 -1.25 1.24
CA PHE A 107 -10.76 -1.02 -0.20
C PHE A 107 -12.05 -0.30 -0.62
N LEU A 108 -11.92 0.92 -1.11
CA LEU A 108 -13.05 1.70 -1.60
C LEU A 108 -13.54 1.09 -2.91
N THR A 109 -14.83 0.81 -2.97
CA THR A 109 -15.46 0.31 -4.20
C THR A 109 -16.92 0.76 -4.27
N LEU A 110 -17.53 0.64 -5.46
CA LEU A 110 -18.98 0.74 -5.65
C LEU A 110 -19.66 -0.63 -5.71
N SER A 111 -18.87 -1.71 -5.68
CA SER A 111 -19.37 -3.09 -5.72
C SER A 111 -19.54 -3.67 -4.31
N ASN A 112 -20.22 -4.81 -4.18
CA ASN A 112 -20.32 -5.54 -2.90
C ASN A 112 -19.22 -6.60 -2.74
N HIS A 113 -18.13 -6.43 -3.47
CA HIS A 113 -16.93 -7.25 -3.40
C HIS A 113 -15.80 -6.52 -4.13
N ILE A 114 -14.58 -6.97 -3.88
CA ILE A 114 -13.42 -6.60 -4.68
C ILE A 114 -12.68 -7.85 -5.17
N ARG A 115 -11.91 -7.69 -6.24
CA ARG A 115 -10.97 -8.67 -6.76
C ARG A 115 -9.55 -8.17 -6.55
N LEU A 116 -8.81 -8.85 -5.68
CA LEU A 116 -7.38 -8.61 -5.46
C LEU A 116 -6.58 -9.42 -6.47
N LYS A 117 -5.94 -8.72 -7.41
CA LYS A 117 -5.03 -9.30 -8.41
C LYS A 117 -3.60 -9.35 -7.85
N ASN A 118 -2.71 -10.05 -8.55
CA ASN A 118 -1.32 -10.30 -8.15
C ASN A 118 -1.18 -11.14 -6.87
N TRP A 119 -1.85 -12.30 -6.82
CA TRP A 119 -1.84 -13.23 -5.67
C TRP A 119 -0.47 -13.38 -4.99
N SER A 120 0.59 -13.59 -5.77
CA SER A 120 1.94 -13.80 -5.24
C SER A 120 2.47 -12.65 -4.37
N GLN A 121 2.00 -11.42 -4.58
CA GLN A 121 2.46 -10.25 -3.84
C GLN A 121 1.81 -10.12 -2.46
N PHE A 122 0.56 -10.58 -2.32
CA PHE A 122 -0.24 -10.35 -1.11
C PHE A 122 -0.68 -11.64 -0.40
N GLN A 123 -0.55 -12.82 -1.00
CA GLN A 123 -0.75 -14.09 -0.29
C GLN A 123 -0.02 -14.17 1.06
N PRO A 124 1.22 -13.65 1.20
CA PRO A 124 1.94 -13.71 2.48
C PRO A 124 1.25 -13.01 3.65
N ILE A 125 0.38 -12.03 3.39
CA ILE A 125 -0.35 -11.30 4.44
C ILE A 125 -1.67 -11.96 4.85
N LEU A 126 -2.17 -12.94 4.11
CA LEU A 126 -3.42 -13.64 4.43
C LEU A 126 -3.29 -14.60 5.62
N ASP A 127 -2.07 -15.01 5.92
CA ASP A 127 -1.74 -15.93 7.01
C ASP A 127 -1.57 -15.23 8.38
N TYR A 128 -1.98 -13.95 8.49
CA TYR A 128 -1.98 -13.19 9.74
C TYR A 128 -3.41 -13.08 10.27
N ASP A 129 -3.64 -13.62 11.47
CA ASP A 129 -4.97 -13.64 12.10
C ASP A 129 -5.49 -12.24 12.47
N ASN A 130 -4.58 -11.27 12.63
CA ASN A 130 -4.90 -9.89 12.96
C ASN A 130 -5.06 -8.98 11.73
N ILE A 131 -4.99 -9.52 10.50
CA ILE A 131 -5.25 -8.75 9.26
C ILE A 131 -6.68 -8.99 8.77
N HIS A 132 -7.42 -7.89 8.57
CA HIS A 132 -8.81 -7.88 8.14
C HIS A 132 -8.97 -7.09 6.85
N LEU A 133 -8.97 -7.78 5.71
CA LEU A 133 -9.27 -7.17 4.42
C LEU A 133 -10.78 -6.98 4.30
N ARG A 134 -11.25 -5.77 3.99
CA ARG A 134 -12.67 -5.45 3.80
C ARG A 134 -12.87 -4.48 2.64
N TYR A 135 -13.94 -4.67 1.89
CA TYR A 135 -14.41 -3.60 1.01
C TYR A 135 -15.26 -2.61 1.82
N PHE A 136 -15.37 -1.38 1.36
CA PHE A 136 -16.32 -0.42 1.92
C PHE A 136 -16.91 0.48 0.85
N HIS A 137 -18.11 0.97 1.11
CA HIS A 137 -18.73 2.07 0.38
C HIS A 137 -18.44 3.36 1.12
N MET A 138 -18.34 4.47 0.37
CA MET A 138 -18.02 5.78 0.95
C MET A 138 -18.94 6.14 2.14
N ASP A 139 -20.23 5.81 2.01
CA ASP A 139 -21.26 6.05 3.02
C ASP A 139 -21.02 5.32 4.35
N ASP A 140 -20.32 4.18 4.35
CA ASP A 140 -19.99 3.45 5.58
C ASP A 140 -19.14 4.30 6.55
N ILE A 141 -18.30 5.17 5.97
CA ILE A 141 -17.42 6.08 6.71
C ILE A 141 -18.08 7.43 6.91
N ILE A 142 -18.64 8.05 5.85
CA ILE A 142 -19.04 9.47 5.91
C ILE A 142 -20.39 9.69 6.60
N LYS A 143 -21.27 8.69 6.64
CA LYS A 143 -22.61 8.84 7.25
C LYS A 143 -22.51 9.24 8.72
N ASP A 144 -23.39 10.16 9.12
CA ASP A 144 -23.48 10.75 10.46
C ASP A 144 -22.22 11.54 10.86
N THR A 145 -21.53 12.13 9.86
CA THR A 145 -20.37 13.02 10.07
C THR A 145 -20.58 14.37 9.39
N PRO A 146 -19.83 15.44 9.77
CA PRO A 146 -19.84 16.72 9.05
C PRO A 146 -19.56 16.60 7.55
N ILE A 147 -18.86 15.55 7.12
CA ILE A 147 -18.50 15.30 5.73
C ILE A 147 -19.69 14.86 4.89
N GLU A 148 -20.69 14.18 5.47
CA GLU A 148 -21.85 13.62 4.73
C GLU A 148 -22.55 14.67 3.85
N LYS A 149 -22.97 15.78 4.47
CA LYS A 149 -23.63 16.88 3.75
C LYS A 149 -22.66 17.64 2.85
N TRP A 150 -21.40 17.76 3.27
CA TRP A 150 -20.38 18.46 2.48
C TRP A 150 -20.08 17.72 1.16
N MET A 151 -20.04 16.39 1.17
CA MET A 151 -19.80 15.55 -0.02
C MET A 151 -20.81 15.80 -1.14
N GLN A 152 -22.07 16.13 -0.79
CA GLN A 152 -23.12 16.46 -1.75
C GLN A 152 -22.82 17.70 -2.59
N LYS A 153 -21.88 18.55 -2.17
CA LYS A 153 -21.41 19.72 -2.95
C LYS A 153 -20.61 19.33 -4.19
N GLY A 154 -20.12 18.08 -4.28
CA GLY A 154 -19.37 17.57 -5.43
C GLY A 154 -18.01 18.24 -5.63
N LEU A 155 -17.40 18.80 -4.57
CA LEU A 155 -16.09 19.45 -4.65
C LEU A 155 -14.96 18.44 -4.83
N LEU A 156 -15.05 17.29 -4.15
CA LEU A 156 -14.03 16.24 -4.20
C LEU A 156 -13.89 15.65 -5.61
N SER A 157 -15.01 15.41 -6.31
CA SER A 157 -14.98 14.90 -7.69
C SER A 157 -14.41 15.90 -8.71
N ARG A 158 -14.34 17.18 -8.36
CA ARG A 158 -13.72 18.24 -9.18
C ARG A 158 -12.27 18.52 -8.81
N SER A 159 -11.71 17.80 -7.85
CA SER A 159 -10.31 17.93 -7.48
C SER A 159 -9.39 17.57 -8.65
N TYR A 160 -8.23 18.22 -8.72
CA TYR A 160 -7.12 17.81 -9.59
C TYR A 160 -6.39 16.56 -9.08
N TYR A 161 -6.63 16.16 -7.83
CA TYR A 161 -6.05 15.00 -7.17
C TYR A 161 -7.12 14.14 -6.47
N PRO A 162 -8.13 13.64 -7.19
CA PRO A 162 -9.34 13.07 -6.57
C PRO A 162 -9.04 11.85 -5.69
N VAL A 163 -8.15 10.94 -6.10
CA VAL A 163 -7.78 9.75 -5.31
C VAL A 163 -7.06 10.14 -4.01
N VAL A 164 -6.09 11.06 -4.11
CA VAL A 164 -5.29 11.54 -2.97
C VAL A 164 -6.19 12.28 -1.98
N HIS A 165 -6.99 13.22 -2.45
CA HIS A 165 -7.89 13.99 -1.59
C HIS A 165 -9.02 13.13 -1.02
N THR A 166 -9.44 12.07 -1.72
CA THR A 166 -10.36 11.07 -1.15
C THR A 166 -9.69 10.35 0.02
N SER A 167 -8.42 9.94 -0.13
CA SER A 167 -7.66 9.33 0.97
C SER A 167 -7.47 10.28 2.15
N ASP A 168 -7.15 11.56 1.89
CA ASP A 168 -6.98 12.58 2.93
C ASP A 168 -8.25 12.82 3.74
N ILE A 169 -9.40 12.90 3.09
CA ILE A 169 -10.67 13.15 3.78
C ILE A 169 -11.13 11.89 4.53
N LEU A 170 -11.02 10.72 3.89
CA LEU A 170 -11.49 9.48 4.49
C LEU A 170 -10.65 9.06 5.69
N ARG A 171 -9.33 9.27 5.71
CA ARG A 171 -8.51 8.96 6.90
C ARG A 171 -8.93 9.78 8.12
N TYR A 172 -9.23 11.07 7.94
CA TYR A 172 -9.72 11.91 9.05
C TYR A 172 -11.13 11.49 9.49
N THR A 173 -12.01 11.21 8.52
CA THR A 173 -13.40 10.84 8.81
C THR A 173 -13.48 9.50 9.53
N LEU A 174 -12.65 8.53 9.11
CA LEU A 174 -12.54 7.22 9.73
C LEU A 174 -12.08 7.35 11.20
N LEU A 175 -11.01 8.10 11.46
CA LEU A 175 -10.50 8.33 12.81
C LEU A 175 -11.44 9.16 13.68
N TYR A 176 -12.18 10.11 13.10
CA TYR A 176 -13.23 10.85 13.81
C TYR A 176 -14.34 9.91 14.30
N LYS A 177 -14.74 8.94 13.48
CA LYS A 177 -15.87 8.03 13.77
C LYS A 177 -15.49 6.87 14.66
N TYR A 178 -14.31 6.29 14.46
CA TYR A 178 -13.91 5.02 15.11
C TYR A 178 -12.68 5.14 16.03
N SER A 179 -12.06 6.33 16.13
CA SER A 179 -10.74 6.47 16.76
C SER A 179 -9.71 5.53 16.10
N GLY A 180 -8.58 5.27 16.75
CA GLY A 180 -7.58 4.32 16.25
C GLY A 180 -6.38 5.01 15.60
N ILE A 181 -5.66 4.26 14.77
CA ILE A 181 -4.43 4.67 14.10
C ILE A 181 -4.63 4.52 12.59
N TYR A 182 -4.34 5.55 11.82
CA TYR A 182 -4.25 5.46 10.37
C TYR A 182 -2.79 5.33 9.93
N LEU A 183 -2.53 4.55 8.88
CA LEU A 183 -1.26 4.46 8.18
C LEU A 183 -1.46 4.56 6.65
N ASP A 184 -0.61 5.33 5.97
CA ASP A 184 -0.47 5.24 4.51
C ASP A 184 0.10 3.86 4.14
N LEU A 185 -0.26 3.34 2.96
CA LEU A 185 0.19 2.03 2.44
C LEU A 185 1.68 1.99 2.06
N ASP A 186 2.46 3.01 2.36
CA ASP A 186 3.90 3.11 2.13
C ASP A 186 4.67 3.46 3.42
N VAL A 187 4.08 3.14 4.58
CA VAL A 187 4.70 3.24 5.90
C VAL A 187 5.12 1.85 6.40
N ILE A 188 6.43 1.65 6.57
CA ILE A 188 6.99 0.43 7.17
C ILE A 188 7.11 0.63 8.68
N VAL A 189 6.33 -0.12 9.46
CA VAL A 189 6.38 -0.09 10.92
C VAL A 189 7.60 -0.87 11.40
N THR A 190 8.47 -0.21 12.17
CA THR A 190 9.75 -0.78 12.64
C THR A 190 9.77 -1.05 14.15
N ARG A 191 8.77 -0.54 14.89
CA ARG A 191 8.58 -0.76 16.33
C ARG A 191 7.09 -0.88 16.66
N PRO A 192 6.71 -1.55 17.76
CA PRO A 192 5.33 -1.54 18.24
C PRO A 192 4.82 -0.10 18.42
N LEU A 193 3.60 0.19 17.97
CA LEU A 193 3.04 1.55 18.03
C LEU A 193 2.41 1.87 19.39
N ASP A 194 2.16 0.86 20.22
CA ASP A 194 1.73 1.03 21.61
C ASP A 194 2.86 1.58 22.51
N GLU A 195 4.13 1.31 22.17
CA GLU A 195 5.32 1.91 22.80
C GLU A 195 5.36 3.45 22.69
N MET A 196 4.60 4.04 21.75
CA MET A 196 4.48 5.51 21.69
C MET A 196 3.78 6.09 22.92
N GLY A 197 2.99 5.29 23.67
CA GLY A 197 2.43 5.64 24.97
C GLY A 197 1.29 6.65 24.96
N SER A 198 1.00 7.28 23.82
CA SER A 198 0.00 8.34 23.68
C SER A 198 -1.38 7.81 23.33
N SER A 199 -2.43 8.43 23.89
CA SER A 199 -3.82 8.23 23.45
C SER A 199 -4.08 8.84 22.07
N SER A 200 -3.34 9.90 21.70
CA SER A 200 -3.35 10.50 20.37
C SER A 200 -1.98 11.02 20.00
N PHE A 201 -1.62 10.92 18.73
CA PHE A 201 -0.38 11.51 18.22
C PHE A 201 -0.45 11.84 16.73
N ALA A 202 0.42 12.75 16.31
CA ALA A 202 0.83 12.95 14.92
C ALA A 202 2.34 13.22 14.89
N CYS A 203 2.94 13.31 13.71
CA CYS A 203 4.39 13.40 13.57
C CYS A 203 4.81 14.60 12.69
N HIS A 204 5.82 15.34 13.14
CA HIS A 204 6.51 16.36 12.34
C HIS A 204 7.26 15.71 11.18
N GLN A 205 6.98 16.08 9.94
CA GLN A 205 7.83 15.71 8.79
C GLN A 205 9.00 16.66 8.56
N ASP A 206 8.86 17.90 9.03
CA ASP A 206 9.84 18.98 9.02
C ASP A 206 9.52 19.97 10.16
N ASP A 207 10.28 21.05 10.26
CA ASP A 207 10.20 21.99 11.39
C ASP A 207 8.86 22.76 11.46
N LYS A 208 8.02 22.69 10.42
CA LYS A 208 6.76 23.45 10.30
C LYS A 208 5.55 22.59 10.04
N ILE A 209 5.73 21.45 9.38
CA ILE A 209 4.63 20.63 8.87
C ILE A 209 4.54 19.32 9.65
N VAL A 210 3.32 19.06 10.13
CA VAL A 210 2.89 17.73 10.57
C VAL A 210 2.33 16.99 9.35
N ASN A 211 2.70 15.73 9.21
CA ASN A 211 2.25 14.89 8.10
C ASN A 211 1.11 13.97 8.55
N ASN A 212 0.23 13.61 7.62
CA ASN A 212 -0.98 12.82 7.83
C ASN A 212 -0.85 11.36 7.37
N ALA A 213 0.37 10.89 7.05
CA ALA A 213 0.65 9.49 6.71
C ALA A 213 0.56 8.55 7.92
N ILE A 214 0.65 9.10 9.14
CA ILE A 214 0.31 8.40 10.37
C ILE A 214 -0.40 9.36 11.33
N ILE A 215 -1.53 8.94 11.89
CA ILE A 215 -2.27 9.71 12.88
C ILE A 215 -2.93 8.73 13.84
N LYS A 216 -2.82 8.98 15.14
CA LYS A 216 -3.64 8.32 16.16
C LYS A 216 -4.60 9.33 16.77
N LEU A 217 -5.90 9.02 16.74
CA LEU A 217 -6.92 9.76 17.48
C LEU A 217 -7.59 8.84 18.50
N GLY A 218 -7.49 9.20 19.77
CA GLY A 218 -8.10 8.51 20.91
C GLY A 218 -8.30 9.45 22.09
N GLY A 219 -9.13 9.07 23.05
CA GLY A 219 -9.48 9.93 24.18
C GLY A 219 -10.23 11.22 23.79
N SER A 220 -10.35 12.16 24.73
CA SER A 220 -11.07 13.42 24.52
C SER A 220 -10.37 14.36 23.55
N ASP A 221 -9.04 14.46 23.65
CA ASP A 221 -8.24 15.36 22.82
C ASP A 221 -8.18 14.88 21.36
N GLY A 222 -8.08 13.57 21.14
CA GLY A 222 -8.18 12.99 19.79
C GLY A 222 -9.54 13.26 19.15
N LYS A 223 -10.63 13.20 19.92
CA LYS A 223 -11.98 13.56 19.43
C LYS A 223 -12.09 15.04 19.06
N GLU A 224 -11.50 15.93 19.86
CA GLU A 224 -11.46 17.37 19.57
C GLU A 224 -10.66 17.65 18.29
N VAL A 225 -9.49 17.04 18.14
CA VAL A 225 -8.67 17.15 16.91
C VAL A 225 -9.40 16.58 15.71
N GLY A 226 -10.05 15.42 15.84
CA GLY A 226 -10.88 14.83 14.78
C GLY A 226 -11.97 15.77 14.29
N ARG A 227 -12.68 16.44 15.22
CA ARG A 227 -13.68 17.46 14.86
C ARG A 227 -13.04 18.63 14.10
N LEU A 228 -11.92 19.16 14.58
CA LEU A 228 -11.20 20.27 13.94
C LEU A 228 -10.67 19.91 12.55
N LEU A 229 -10.28 18.65 12.31
CA LEU A 229 -9.89 18.15 11.00
C LEU A 229 -11.07 18.19 10.03
N LEU A 230 -12.24 17.66 10.44
CA LEU A 230 -13.42 17.66 9.57
C LEU A 230 -13.96 19.07 9.32
N GLU A 231 -13.94 19.95 10.32
CA GLU A 231 -14.29 21.36 10.14
C GLU A 231 -13.39 22.02 9.10
N GLU A 232 -12.07 21.85 9.22
CA GLU A 232 -11.10 22.38 8.26
C GLU A 232 -11.33 21.85 6.84
N VAL A 233 -11.66 20.55 6.68
CA VAL A 233 -12.08 20.01 5.37
C VAL A 233 -13.32 20.75 4.86
N THR A 234 -14.37 20.87 5.68
CA THR A 234 -15.64 21.42 5.21
C THR A 234 -15.58 22.91 4.85
N GLU A 235 -14.72 23.66 5.52
CA GLU A 235 -14.57 25.11 5.35
C GLU A 235 -13.54 25.47 4.29
N ASN A 236 -12.41 24.77 4.25
CA ASN A 236 -11.20 25.20 3.53
C ASN A 236 -10.70 24.20 2.49
N PHE A 237 -11.49 23.17 2.13
CA PHE A 237 -11.12 22.22 1.08
C PHE A 237 -10.60 22.92 -0.19
N ASN A 238 -9.42 22.55 -0.63
CA ASN A 238 -8.80 23.07 -1.84
C ASN A 238 -8.40 21.94 -2.79
N GLY A 239 -9.25 21.67 -3.77
CA GLY A 239 -9.01 20.64 -4.78
C GLY A 239 -7.89 20.96 -5.80
N ARG A 240 -7.26 22.15 -5.74
CA ARG A 240 -6.26 22.57 -6.75
C ARG A 240 -4.84 22.18 -6.41
N LEU A 241 -4.52 22.03 -5.12
CA LEU A 241 -3.17 21.77 -4.63
C LEU A 241 -3.11 20.41 -3.95
N TRP A 242 -1.99 19.71 -4.11
CA TRP A 242 -1.84 18.32 -3.66
C TRP A 242 -1.86 18.23 -2.13
N GLU A 243 -1.04 19.03 -1.43
CA GLU A 243 -0.86 18.95 0.02
C GLU A 243 -1.93 19.65 0.89
N GLU A 244 -2.79 20.49 0.30
CA GLU A 244 -3.69 21.39 1.07
C GLU A 244 -4.71 20.66 1.94
N ASN A 245 -5.16 19.48 1.51
CA ASN A 245 -6.13 18.68 2.26
C ASN A 245 -5.47 17.59 3.11
N GLY A 246 -4.16 17.40 2.96
CA GLY A 246 -3.37 16.41 3.70
C GLY A 246 -2.49 17.08 4.75
N PRO A 247 -1.15 17.10 4.60
CA PRO A 247 -0.22 17.65 5.61
C PRO A 247 -0.51 19.10 6.04
N LEU A 248 -0.89 19.99 5.12
CA LEU A 248 -1.19 21.38 5.49
C LEU A 248 -2.47 21.49 6.33
N LEU A 249 -3.45 20.63 6.08
CA LEU A 249 -4.71 20.62 6.81
C LEU A 249 -4.50 20.20 8.27
N ILE A 250 -3.85 19.06 8.50
CA ILE A 250 -3.56 18.60 9.87
C ILE A 250 -2.68 19.61 10.62
N THR A 251 -1.72 20.24 9.95
CA THR A 251 -0.90 21.30 10.55
C THR A 251 -1.76 22.48 11.00
N LYS A 252 -2.70 22.96 10.18
CA LYS A 252 -3.63 24.04 10.53
C LYS A 252 -4.57 23.63 11.68
N SER A 253 -5.12 22.42 11.65
CA SER A 253 -6.00 21.91 12.71
C SER A 253 -5.27 21.78 14.04
N LEU A 254 -4.03 21.30 14.04
CA LEU A 254 -3.20 21.22 15.25
C LEU A 254 -2.76 22.59 15.75
N ASN A 255 -2.44 23.54 14.88
CA ASN A 255 -2.21 24.94 15.27
C ASN A 255 -3.42 25.50 16.04
N LYS A 256 -4.64 25.30 15.54
CA LYS A 256 -5.89 25.70 16.23
C LYS A 256 -6.03 24.98 17.58
N PHE A 257 -5.83 23.67 17.63
CA PHE A 257 -5.94 22.87 18.84
C PHE A 257 -4.94 23.28 19.93
N CYS A 258 -3.68 23.47 19.52
CA CYS A 258 -2.56 23.90 20.37
C CYS A 258 -2.57 25.39 20.71
N LYS A 259 -3.48 26.18 20.11
CA LYS A 259 -3.55 27.65 20.24
C LYS A 259 -2.23 28.35 19.92
N THR A 260 -1.62 27.94 18.81
CA THR A 260 -0.34 28.46 18.31
C THR A 260 -0.44 28.73 16.81
N GLU A 261 0.45 29.59 16.31
CA GLU A 261 0.61 29.84 14.88
C GLU A 261 1.67 28.90 14.25
N ASN A 262 2.50 28.26 15.07
CA ASN A 262 3.58 27.39 14.64
C ASN A 262 3.78 26.23 15.63
N LEU A 263 3.90 25.01 15.10
CA LEU A 263 4.15 23.79 15.88
C LEU A 263 5.63 23.49 16.12
N SER A 264 6.54 24.31 15.58
CA SER A 264 7.99 24.13 15.75
C SER A 264 8.38 24.12 17.24
N GLY A 265 9.03 23.04 17.67
CA GLY A 265 9.44 22.83 19.06
C GLY A 265 8.30 22.46 20.03
N ILE A 266 7.10 22.20 19.51
CA ILE A 266 5.99 21.70 20.29
C ILE A 266 5.94 20.17 20.16
N ASP A 267 6.23 19.50 21.28
CA ASP A 267 6.23 18.04 21.36
C ASP A 267 4.90 17.48 21.89
N LYS A 268 4.09 18.32 22.56
CA LYS A 268 2.81 17.93 23.17
C LYS A 268 1.88 19.14 23.34
N CYS A 269 0.59 18.94 23.09
CA CYS A 269 -0.49 19.88 23.39
C CYS A 269 -1.59 19.15 24.15
N LYS A 270 -1.84 19.54 25.41
CA LYS A 270 -2.71 18.75 26.32
C LYS A 270 -2.22 17.28 26.36
N GLU A 271 -3.05 16.28 26.05
CA GLU A 271 -2.65 14.87 25.92
C GLU A 271 -2.38 14.42 24.47
N PHE A 272 -2.31 15.35 23.52
CA PHE A 272 -1.97 15.06 22.12
C PHE A 272 -0.47 15.24 21.90
N ASP A 273 0.24 14.17 21.54
CA ASP A 273 1.67 14.23 21.26
C ASP A 273 1.94 14.60 19.80
N ILE A 274 2.92 15.47 19.57
CA ILE A 274 3.40 15.83 18.24
C ILE A 274 4.85 15.38 18.15
N LEU A 275 5.04 14.14 17.68
CA LEU A 275 6.31 13.45 17.74
C LEU A 275 7.34 14.05 16.77
N SER A 276 8.59 14.06 17.23
CA SER A 276 9.73 14.59 16.51
C SER A 276 10.11 13.75 15.27
N MET A 277 10.81 14.38 14.34
CA MET A 277 11.22 13.74 13.08
C MET A 277 12.07 12.48 13.28
N ASP A 278 12.98 12.43 14.26
CA ASP A 278 13.84 11.27 14.50
C ASP A 278 13.04 10.02 14.90
N LYS A 279 11.88 10.20 15.54
CA LYS A 279 10.97 9.11 15.91
C LYS A 279 10.08 8.65 14.74
N CYS A 280 9.82 9.51 13.76
CA CYS A 280 8.81 9.28 12.73
C CYS A 280 9.34 9.37 11.29
N TYR A 281 9.90 10.53 10.90
CA TYR A 281 10.34 10.84 9.54
C TYR A 281 11.86 11.08 9.47
N ALA A 282 12.65 10.16 10.04
CA ALA A 282 14.11 10.26 10.09
C ALA A 282 14.73 10.38 8.68
N VAL A 283 14.09 9.81 7.66
CA VAL A 283 14.37 10.09 6.25
C VAL A 283 13.31 11.02 5.68
N LYS A 284 13.65 12.30 5.52
CA LYS A 284 12.77 13.31 4.94
C LYS A 284 12.49 13.02 3.46
N TRP A 285 11.36 13.52 2.95
CA TRP A 285 10.93 13.29 1.57
C TRP A 285 11.94 13.77 0.52
N GLN A 286 12.74 14.81 0.80
CA GLN A 286 13.80 15.28 -0.11
C GLN A 286 14.92 14.23 -0.26
N SER A 287 15.10 13.39 0.75
CA SER A 287 16.12 12.34 0.83
C SER A 287 15.55 10.94 0.60
N TRP A 288 14.34 10.81 0.01
CA TRP A 288 13.67 9.52 -0.24
C TRP A 288 14.58 8.50 -0.93
N HIS A 289 15.45 8.94 -1.84
CA HIS A 289 16.36 8.10 -2.61
C HIS A 289 17.37 7.34 -1.74
N LYS A 290 17.68 7.84 -0.52
CA LYS A 290 18.58 7.17 0.42
C LYS A 290 18.05 5.82 0.90
N LEU A 291 16.73 5.62 0.87
CA LEU A 291 16.10 4.33 1.19
C LEU A 291 16.37 3.27 0.12
N PHE A 292 16.62 3.68 -1.13
CA PHE A 292 16.62 2.78 -2.28
C PHE A 292 17.99 2.56 -2.91
N TYR A 293 19.01 3.34 -2.54
CA TYR A 293 20.36 3.23 -3.11
C TYR A 293 21.38 2.71 -2.09
N GLU A 294 22.10 1.65 -2.44
CA GLU A 294 23.03 0.95 -1.53
C GLU A 294 24.12 1.83 -0.93
N VAL A 295 24.56 2.87 -1.65
CA VAL A 295 25.60 3.79 -1.17
C VAL A 295 25.21 4.52 0.11
N TYR A 296 23.90 4.65 0.40
CA TYR A 296 23.39 5.30 1.60
C TYR A 296 22.91 4.31 2.67
N ALA A 297 23.12 2.99 2.48
CA ALA A 297 22.52 1.95 3.31
C ALA A 297 22.86 2.13 4.79
N ASP A 298 24.16 2.19 5.13
CA ASP A 298 24.61 2.24 6.51
C ASP A 298 24.17 3.55 7.21
N GLU A 299 24.32 4.69 6.53
CA GLU A 299 23.87 6.01 7.02
C GLU A 299 22.36 6.00 7.31
N THR A 300 21.57 5.47 6.38
CA THR A 300 20.12 5.44 6.48
C THR A 300 19.66 4.50 7.58
N MET A 301 20.26 3.31 7.68
CA MET A 301 19.92 2.32 8.71
C MET A 301 20.23 2.84 10.12
N GLU A 302 21.33 3.58 10.31
CA GLU A 302 21.60 4.23 11.60
C GLU A 302 20.60 5.36 11.88
N ALA A 303 20.23 6.16 10.86
CA ALA A 303 19.26 7.24 11.03
C ALA A 303 17.86 6.75 11.46
N VAL A 304 17.40 5.61 10.94
CA VAL A 304 16.05 5.06 11.25
C VAL A 304 16.03 4.10 12.44
N LYS A 305 17.18 3.83 13.05
CA LYS A 305 17.36 2.80 14.10
C LYS A 305 16.41 2.91 15.28
N HIS A 306 16.04 4.14 15.64
CA HIS A 306 15.16 4.43 16.77
C HIS A 306 13.77 4.89 16.35
N SER A 307 13.52 5.04 15.03
CA SER A 307 12.22 5.43 14.50
C SER A 307 11.20 4.31 14.71
N TYR A 308 9.94 4.69 14.92
CA TYR A 308 8.83 3.76 15.02
C TYR A 308 8.36 3.25 13.65
N PHE A 309 8.60 4.04 12.61
CA PHE A 309 8.32 3.67 11.24
C PHE A 309 9.29 4.35 10.27
N VAL A 310 9.23 3.92 9.01
CA VAL A 310 9.92 4.53 7.88
C VAL A 310 8.91 4.74 6.75
N HIS A 311 8.74 6.00 6.34
CA HIS A 311 7.86 6.35 5.21
C HIS A 311 8.64 6.28 3.89
N LEU A 312 8.11 5.55 2.92
CA LEU A 312 8.78 5.29 1.64
C LEU A 312 8.55 6.38 0.59
N TRP A 313 7.66 7.33 0.86
CA TRP A 313 7.36 8.48 0.00
C TRP A 313 6.95 8.04 -1.42
N ASN A 314 5.92 7.20 -1.55
CA ASN A 314 5.50 6.55 -2.79
C ASN A 314 5.27 7.52 -3.96
N ALA A 315 4.78 8.74 -3.68
CA ALA A 315 4.67 9.81 -4.67
C ALA A 315 6.00 10.13 -5.39
N LYS A 316 7.14 9.89 -4.73
CA LYS A 316 8.50 10.04 -5.28
C LYS A 316 9.13 8.69 -5.69
N SER A 317 8.88 7.62 -4.93
CA SER A 317 9.62 6.37 -5.04
C SER A 317 8.96 5.26 -5.87
N LYS A 318 7.68 5.40 -6.28
CA LYS A 318 6.91 4.37 -7.00
C LYS A 318 7.57 3.82 -8.27
N GLY A 319 8.42 4.62 -8.92
CA GLY A 319 9.10 4.25 -10.17
C GLY A 319 10.38 3.44 -9.96
N THR A 320 10.93 3.44 -8.74
CA THR A 320 12.16 2.71 -8.42
C THR A 320 11.82 1.26 -8.20
N LYS A 321 12.51 0.32 -8.85
CA LYS A 321 12.39 -1.12 -8.57
C LYS A 321 13.64 -1.58 -7.83
N LEU A 322 13.48 -2.45 -6.84
CA LEU A 322 14.59 -2.94 -6.03
C LEU A 322 14.59 -4.47 -6.01
N GLU A 323 15.66 -5.09 -6.53
CA GLU A 323 15.84 -6.54 -6.39
C GLU A 323 16.05 -6.89 -4.91
N THR A 324 15.45 -8.00 -4.45
CA THR A 324 15.55 -8.40 -3.03
C THR A 324 16.94 -8.85 -2.59
N THR A 325 17.89 -8.95 -3.52
CA THR A 325 19.32 -9.15 -3.23
C THR A 325 20.08 -7.85 -2.94
N SER A 326 19.47 -6.68 -3.18
CA SER A 326 20.13 -5.39 -2.97
C SER A 326 20.40 -5.12 -1.49
N ARG A 327 21.51 -4.44 -1.17
CA ARG A 327 21.82 -3.99 0.19
C ARG A 327 21.20 -2.64 0.56
N ALA A 328 20.33 -2.07 -0.27
CA ALA A 328 19.67 -0.80 0.06
C ALA A 328 18.82 -0.92 1.34
N SER A 329 18.68 0.20 2.06
CA SER A 329 18.05 0.26 3.38
C SER A 329 16.63 -0.28 3.38
N PHE A 330 15.82 0.05 2.36
CA PHE A 330 14.46 -0.46 2.25
C PHE A 330 14.43 -2.00 2.18
N ASN A 331 15.35 -2.62 1.45
CA ASN A 331 15.41 -4.08 1.38
C ASN A 331 15.79 -4.71 2.73
N GLN A 332 16.70 -4.08 3.47
CA GLN A 332 17.06 -4.52 4.82
C GLN A 332 15.90 -4.38 5.81
N LEU A 333 15.18 -3.25 5.74
CA LEU A 333 13.98 -3.00 6.55
C LEU A 333 12.87 -4.01 6.21
N ALA A 334 12.64 -4.27 4.93
CA ALA A 334 11.65 -5.22 4.47
C ALA A 334 11.96 -6.65 4.94
N ALA A 335 13.20 -7.11 4.77
CA ALA A 335 13.63 -8.42 5.24
C ALA A 335 13.42 -8.60 6.76
N LYS A 336 13.52 -7.52 7.54
CA LYS A 336 13.37 -7.54 9.00
C LYS A 336 11.93 -7.40 9.47
N HIS A 337 11.13 -6.58 8.80
CA HIS A 337 9.82 -6.14 9.31
C HIS A 337 8.63 -6.67 8.49
N CYS A 338 8.84 -7.13 7.26
CA CYS A 338 7.82 -7.81 6.45
C CYS A 338 8.40 -9.11 5.84
N PRO A 339 8.85 -10.05 6.69
CA PRO A 339 9.67 -11.18 6.26
C PRO A 339 8.94 -12.12 5.29
N ARG A 340 7.62 -12.29 5.40
CA ARG A 340 6.89 -13.18 4.49
C ARG A 340 6.77 -12.55 3.11
N VAL A 341 6.37 -11.28 3.01
CA VAL A 341 6.31 -10.56 1.73
C VAL A 341 7.68 -10.49 1.08
N HIS A 342 8.73 -10.21 1.85
CA HIS A 342 10.11 -10.13 1.34
C HIS A 342 10.58 -11.46 0.73
N GLN A 343 10.33 -12.60 1.39
CA GLN A 343 10.75 -13.92 0.92
C GLN A 343 10.00 -14.40 -0.34
N HIS A 344 8.76 -13.98 -0.53
CA HIS A 344 7.91 -14.42 -1.65
C HIS A 344 8.11 -13.61 -2.94
N ASN A 345 8.88 -12.51 -2.87
CA ASN A 345 9.07 -11.60 -4.00
C ASN A 345 10.54 -11.48 -4.39
N SER A 346 10.83 -11.48 -5.70
CA SER A 346 12.18 -11.19 -6.21
C SER A 346 12.47 -9.68 -6.33
N ILE A 347 11.41 -8.87 -6.39
CA ILE A 347 11.48 -7.41 -6.49
C ILE A 347 10.52 -6.81 -5.47
N ILE A 348 10.97 -5.76 -4.79
CA ILE A 348 10.17 -4.97 -3.85
C ILE A 348 10.11 -3.49 -4.19
#